data_AF-A0A9C6X1K3-F1
#
_entry.id   AF-A0A9C6X1K3-F1
#
_cell.length_a   1.000
_cell.length_b   1.000
_cell.length_c   1.000
_cell.angle_alpha   90.00
_cell.angle_beta   90.00
_cell.angle_gamma   90.00
#
_symmetry.space_group_name_H-M   'P 1'
#
loop_
_entity.id
_entity.type
_entity.pdbx_description
1 polymer ?
#
loop_
_entity_poly.entity_id
_entity_poly.type
_entity_poly.pdbx_seq_one_letter_code
_entity_poly.pdbx_strand_id
1 'polypeptide(L)'
;MVQCAMLAAPALLLVLLPLALAACPCPPAPASSKVCGSNFVTYDSQCQLDCASLSGVSALHRGPCSPIESALSVMGPLRNVSLPAGAPTNVRLSSARSDTDDFTKMQKCVTTNSCQYTSCSSCSSTDDECKGKCILDCLCGCYGIKGASMDNIAQIQTCLAKDNCLGKQNQCESSCRTQNCKISCYMDFMKCSCECNDAISMRPALGLSVALLALWVFQATAGK
;
A
#
# COMPACT_ATOMS: atom_id res chain seq x y z
N MET A 1 66.61 5.40 -35.32
CA MET A 1 66.30 5.17 -33.89
C MET A 1 65.18 6.14 -33.52
N VAL A 2 63.94 5.66 -33.40
CA VAL A 2 62.83 6.46 -32.86
C VAL A 2 62.22 5.65 -31.74
N GLN A 3 62.30 6.20 -30.53
CA GLN A 3 61.95 5.58 -29.25
C GLN A 3 60.44 5.62 -29.00
N CYS A 4 59.92 4.54 -28.43
CA CYS A 4 58.64 4.47 -27.72
C CYS A 4 58.71 5.24 -26.38
N ALA A 5 57.64 5.94 -26.00
CA ALA A 5 57.16 6.12 -24.62
C ALA A 5 55.80 6.87 -24.64
N MET A 6 54.66 6.21 -24.37
CA MET A 6 53.99 6.02 -23.06
C MET A 6 53.07 7.19 -22.63
N LEU A 7 51.76 6.91 -22.72
CA LEU A 7 50.70 7.11 -21.72
C LEU A 7 50.55 8.47 -21.00
N ALA A 8 49.40 9.11 -21.23
CA ALA A 8 48.69 9.85 -20.19
C ALA A 8 47.17 9.69 -20.38
N ALA A 9 46.59 8.69 -19.70
CA ALA A 9 45.15 8.56 -19.52
C ALA A 9 44.80 8.72 -18.03
N PRO A 10 44.71 9.94 -17.46
CA PRO A 10 44.24 10.11 -16.09
C PRO A 10 42.81 10.67 -16.00
N ALA A 11 42.16 11.01 -17.11
CA ALA A 11 40.88 11.73 -17.06
C ALA A 11 39.63 10.83 -17.00
N LEU A 12 39.72 9.55 -17.36
CA LEU A 12 38.54 8.68 -17.45
C LEU A 12 38.19 7.99 -16.11
N LEU A 13 39.10 7.98 -15.13
CA LEU A 13 38.88 7.28 -13.85
C LEU A 13 38.08 8.09 -12.81
N LEU A 14 37.98 9.42 -12.96
CA LEU A 14 37.25 10.28 -12.00
C LEU A 14 35.74 10.39 -12.27
N VAL A 15 35.26 9.89 -13.42
CA VAL A 15 33.83 9.95 -13.80
C VAL A 15 33.04 8.72 -13.36
N LEU A 16 33.71 7.63 -12.96
CA LEU A 16 33.06 6.37 -12.55
C LEU A 16 32.75 6.29 -11.05
N LEU A 17 33.28 7.21 -10.23
CA LEU A 17 33.01 7.26 -8.79
C LEU A 17 31.57 7.63 -8.36
N PRO A 18 30.73 8.36 -9.13
CA PRO A 18 29.39 8.72 -8.65
C PRO A 18 28.37 7.57 -8.73
N LEU A 19 28.66 6.49 -9.46
CA LEU A 19 27.69 5.40 -9.70
C LEU A 19 27.67 4.32 -8.62
N ALA A 20 28.66 4.30 -7.72
CA ALA A 20 28.75 3.31 -6.64
C ALA A 20 27.93 3.69 -5.39
N LEU A 21 27.30 4.87 -5.36
CA LEU A 21 26.54 5.38 -4.20
C LEU A 21 25.06 4.96 -4.16
N ALA A 22 24.56 4.26 -5.18
CA ALA A 22 23.14 3.92 -5.28
C ALA A 22 22.82 2.43 -5.03
N ALA A 23 23.83 1.56 -4.92
CA ALA A 23 23.62 0.15 -4.62
C ALA A 23 23.92 -0.08 -3.15
N CYS A 24 22.88 -0.37 -2.37
CA CYS A 24 23.05 -0.76 -0.98
C CYS A 24 23.65 -2.17 -0.89
N PRO A 25 24.91 -2.32 -0.44
CA PRO A 25 25.63 -3.57 -0.52
C PRO A 25 25.21 -4.50 0.62
N CYS A 26 24.01 -5.05 0.52
CA CYS A 26 23.51 -6.03 1.48
C CYS A 26 23.68 -7.45 0.95
N PRO A 27 24.17 -8.40 1.77
CA PRO A 27 24.22 -9.79 1.36
C PRO A 27 22.81 -10.34 1.15
N PRO A 28 22.63 -11.39 0.32
CA PRO A 28 21.38 -12.11 0.23
C PRO A 28 20.96 -12.62 1.62
N ALA A 29 19.69 -12.44 1.95
CA ALA A 29 19.16 -12.76 3.27
C ALA A 29 18.01 -13.76 3.17
N PRO A 30 17.87 -14.69 4.14
CA PRO A 30 16.80 -15.68 4.11
C PRO A 30 15.42 -15.04 4.36
N ALA A 31 14.33 -15.72 4.00
CA ALA A 31 12.97 -15.19 4.23
C ALA A 31 12.67 -14.86 5.72
N SER A 32 13.35 -15.54 6.66
CA SER A 32 13.22 -15.30 8.10
C SER A 32 13.88 -14.02 8.60
N SER A 33 14.73 -13.35 7.80
CA SER A 33 15.35 -12.08 8.19
C SER A 33 14.54 -10.85 7.83
N LYS A 34 13.35 -11.03 7.24
CA LYS A 34 12.46 -9.93 6.85
C LYS A 34 12.11 -9.03 8.03
N VAL A 35 12.02 -7.73 7.76
CA VAL A 35 11.62 -6.70 8.74
C VAL A 35 10.60 -5.75 8.11
N CYS A 36 9.69 -5.22 8.93
CA CYS A 36 8.75 -4.19 8.52
C CYS A 36 9.28 -2.82 8.91
N GLY A 37 9.38 -1.90 7.96
CA GLY A 37 9.77 -0.51 8.23
C GLY A 37 8.62 0.37 8.70
N SER A 38 8.93 1.51 9.29
CA SER A 38 7.95 2.54 9.73
C SER A 38 7.22 3.21 8.57
N ASN A 39 7.67 2.98 7.34
CA ASN A 39 6.97 3.31 6.09
C ASN A 39 6.05 2.18 5.59
N PHE A 40 5.87 1.12 6.39
CA PHE A 40 5.10 -0.09 6.10
C PHE A 40 5.56 -0.88 4.87
N VAL A 41 6.84 -0.75 4.52
CA VAL A 41 7.48 -1.56 3.48
C VAL A 41 8.22 -2.72 4.14
N THR A 42 8.06 -3.92 3.57
CA THR A 42 8.85 -5.09 3.98
C THR A 42 10.23 -5.03 3.32
N TYR A 43 11.28 -5.12 4.12
CA TYR A 43 12.66 -5.29 3.67
C TYR A 43 13.09 -6.74 3.88
N ASP A 44 13.92 -7.30 3.01
CA ASP A 44 14.41 -8.70 3.15
C ASP A 44 15.36 -8.87 4.35
N SER A 45 15.96 -7.78 4.83
CA SER A 45 16.83 -7.78 6.01
C SER A 45 16.92 -6.44 6.70
N GLN A 46 17.42 -6.45 7.94
CA GLN A 46 17.80 -5.24 8.68
C GLN A 46 18.82 -4.39 7.91
N CYS A 47 19.79 -4.99 7.22
CA CYS A 47 20.76 -4.25 6.40
C CYS A 47 20.08 -3.37 5.35
N GLN A 48 19.08 -3.92 4.65
CA GLN A 48 18.36 -3.17 3.62
C GLN A 48 17.48 -2.07 4.23
N LEU A 49 16.91 -2.32 5.42
CA LEU A 49 16.20 -1.28 6.16
C LEU A 49 17.17 -0.15 6.56
N ASP A 50 18.33 -0.48 7.14
CA ASP A 50 19.34 0.49 7.56
C ASP A 50 19.82 1.37 6.40
N CYS A 51 19.90 0.75 5.24
CA CYS A 51 20.13 1.40 3.96
C CYS A 51 19.05 2.40 3.58
N ALA A 52 17.77 2.03 3.75
CA ALA A 52 16.64 2.92 3.55
C ALA A 52 16.48 3.97 4.67
N SER A 53 17.09 3.77 5.84
CA SER A 53 17.03 4.67 6.99
C SER A 53 17.60 6.06 6.71
N LEU A 54 18.42 6.22 5.67
CA LEU A 54 18.83 7.53 5.14
C LEU A 54 17.62 8.41 4.75
N SER A 55 16.46 7.81 4.49
CA SER A 55 15.19 8.49 4.23
C SER A 55 14.32 8.68 5.48
N GLY A 56 14.86 8.46 6.69
CA GLY A 56 14.14 8.57 7.96
C GLY A 56 13.24 7.38 8.32
N VAL A 57 13.37 6.26 7.61
CA VAL A 57 12.66 5.01 7.92
C VAL A 57 13.37 4.29 9.07
N SER A 58 12.61 3.70 9.99
CA SER A 58 13.11 2.88 11.09
C SER A 58 12.42 1.53 11.09
N ALA A 59 12.91 0.55 11.86
CA ALA A 59 12.17 -0.69 12.06
C ALA A 59 10.87 -0.41 12.82
N LEU A 60 9.75 -0.93 12.31
CA LEU A 60 8.46 -0.96 13.01
C LEU A 60 8.38 -2.22 13.87
N HIS A 61 8.51 -3.39 13.24
CA HIS A 61 8.56 -4.68 13.93
C HIS A 61 9.42 -5.70 13.15
N ARG A 62 9.77 -6.80 13.84
CA ARG A 62 10.46 -7.95 13.20
C ARG A 62 9.48 -8.76 12.37
N GLY A 63 9.97 -9.43 11.32
CA GLY A 63 9.12 -10.13 10.36
C GLY A 63 8.62 -9.21 9.25
N PRO A 64 8.01 -9.75 8.19
CA PRO A 64 7.44 -8.96 7.12
C PRO A 64 6.22 -8.16 7.62
N CYS A 65 5.92 -7.04 6.97
CA CYS A 65 4.68 -6.33 7.20
C CYS A 65 3.47 -7.23 6.88
N SER A 66 2.41 -7.10 7.66
CA SER A 66 1.11 -7.70 7.36
C SER A 66 0.50 -7.11 6.07
N PRO A 67 -0.53 -7.75 5.49
CA PRO A 67 -1.23 -7.19 4.34
C PRO A 67 -1.84 -5.81 4.59
N ILE A 68 -2.33 -5.54 5.81
CA ILE A 68 -2.89 -4.23 6.17
C ILE A 68 -1.78 -3.18 6.24
N GLU A 69 -0.65 -3.49 6.87
CA GLU A 69 0.50 -2.58 6.90
C GLU A 69 1.02 -2.31 5.50
N SER A 70 1.22 -3.36 4.70
CA SER A 70 1.65 -3.20 3.30
C SER A 70 0.69 -2.31 2.51
N ALA A 71 -0.61 -2.38 2.78
CA ALA A 71 -1.59 -1.48 2.18
C ALA A 71 -1.39 -0.01 2.58
N LEU A 72 -0.99 0.26 3.83
CA LEU A 72 -0.67 1.61 4.33
C LEU A 72 0.55 2.23 3.63
N SER A 73 1.49 1.43 3.13
CA SER A 73 2.64 1.94 2.37
C SER A 73 2.21 2.66 1.09
N VAL A 74 1.23 2.11 0.37
CA VAL A 74 0.64 2.70 -0.85
C VAL A 74 -0.10 4.00 -0.52
N MET A 75 -0.66 4.09 0.69
CA MET A 75 -1.45 5.23 1.16
C MET A 75 -0.59 6.35 1.80
N GLY A 76 0.71 6.10 1.99
CA GLY A 76 1.69 7.07 2.49
C GLY A 76 1.71 8.44 1.77
N PRO A 77 1.59 8.52 0.43
CA PRO A 77 1.59 9.80 -0.30
C PRO A 77 0.48 10.76 0.13
N LEU A 78 -0.68 10.28 0.57
CA LEU A 78 -1.76 11.15 1.06
C LEU A 78 -1.41 11.91 2.33
N ARG A 79 -0.47 11.37 3.12
CA ARG A 79 -0.10 11.92 4.41
C ARG A 79 1.04 12.95 4.32
N ASN A 80 1.76 13.01 3.20
CA ASN A 80 2.98 13.82 3.07
C ASN A 80 3.15 14.58 1.74
N VAL A 81 2.25 14.43 0.76
CA VAL A 81 2.33 15.18 -0.50
C VAL A 81 1.59 16.51 -0.38
N SER A 82 2.35 17.60 -0.24
CA SER A 82 1.94 18.88 -0.82
C SER A 82 1.85 18.67 -2.33
N LEU A 83 0.64 18.69 -2.91
CA LEU A 83 0.48 18.68 -4.36
C LEU A 83 1.44 19.74 -4.97
N PRO A 84 2.21 19.42 -6.03
CA PRO A 84 2.88 20.48 -6.77
C PRO A 84 1.80 21.47 -7.22
N ALA A 85 1.97 22.73 -6.81
CA ALA A 85 1.13 23.84 -7.22
C ALA A 85 1.23 23.98 -8.75
N GLY A 86 0.32 23.32 -9.46
CA GLY A 86 0.41 23.22 -10.92
C GLY A 86 -0.51 22.19 -11.58
N ALA A 87 -1.48 21.60 -10.88
CA ALA A 87 -2.57 20.91 -11.57
C ALA A 87 -3.28 21.92 -12.49
N PRO A 88 -3.35 21.67 -13.81
CA PRO A 88 -3.92 22.62 -14.74
C PRO A 88 -5.41 22.83 -14.44
N THR A 89 -5.77 24.02 -13.96
CA THR A 89 -7.15 24.43 -13.65
C THR A 89 -7.98 24.72 -14.91
N ASN A 90 -7.51 24.38 -16.10
CA ASN A 90 -8.22 24.65 -17.34
C ASN A 90 -8.05 23.52 -18.36
N VAL A 91 -8.71 22.39 -18.12
CA VAL A 91 -9.16 21.52 -19.21
C VAL A 91 -10.67 21.42 -19.11
N ARG A 92 -11.34 22.05 -20.07
CA ARG A 92 -12.79 22.03 -20.23
C ARG A 92 -13.19 20.65 -20.79
N LEU A 93 -13.43 19.64 -19.95
CA LEU A 93 -14.01 18.37 -20.39
C LEU A 93 -15.08 17.85 -19.42
N SER A 94 -16.31 17.84 -19.93
CA SER A 94 -17.42 16.90 -19.67
C SER A 94 -17.51 16.25 -18.28
N SER A 95 -18.56 16.62 -17.54
CA SER A 95 -19.44 15.87 -16.58
C SER A 95 -19.05 14.53 -15.92
N ALA A 96 -17.89 13.94 -16.17
CA ALA A 96 -17.36 12.75 -15.53
C ALA A 96 -16.35 13.21 -14.48
N ARG A 97 -16.58 12.85 -13.21
CA ARG A 97 -15.57 13.04 -12.15
C ARG A 97 -14.30 12.28 -12.57
N SER A 98 -13.17 12.96 -12.60
CA SER A 98 -11.87 12.32 -12.85
C SER A 98 -11.36 11.69 -11.55
N ASP A 99 -10.62 10.57 -11.63
CA ASP A 99 -9.94 9.96 -10.48
C ASP A 99 -9.06 10.96 -9.71
N THR A 100 -8.58 12.00 -10.40
CA THR A 100 -7.83 13.11 -9.79
C THR A 100 -8.67 13.97 -8.85
N ASP A 101 -9.94 14.21 -9.19
CA ASP A 101 -10.86 14.97 -8.34
C ASP A 101 -11.21 14.18 -7.10
N ASP A 102 -11.48 12.88 -7.26
CA ASP A 102 -11.79 11.98 -6.15
C ASP A 102 -10.58 11.79 -5.24
N PHE A 103 -9.36 11.67 -5.80
CA PHE A 103 -8.11 11.67 -5.04
C PHE A 103 -7.93 12.95 -4.22
N THR A 104 -8.15 14.12 -4.83
CA THR A 104 -8.01 15.42 -4.15
C THR A 104 -9.02 15.55 -3.01
N LYS A 105 -10.26 15.12 -3.25
CA LYS A 105 -11.31 15.10 -2.22
C LYS A 105 -10.93 14.17 -1.07
N MET A 106 -10.41 12.98 -1.39
CA MET A 106 -9.98 12.02 -0.38
C MET A 106 -8.82 12.58 0.43
N GLN A 107 -7.79 13.14 -0.21
CA GLN A 107 -6.66 13.77 0.46
C GLN A 107 -7.10 14.85 1.45
N LYS A 108 -8.02 15.74 1.04
CA LYS A 108 -8.58 16.76 1.92
C LYS A 108 -9.25 16.15 3.15
N CYS A 109 -10.06 15.11 2.96
CA CYS A 109 -10.71 14.40 4.06
C CYS A 109 -9.69 13.75 5.01
N VAL A 110 -8.66 13.10 4.47
CA VAL A 110 -7.58 12.44 5.24
C VAL A 110 -6.84 13.44 6.12
N THR A 111 -6.52 14.62 5.58
CA THR A 111 -5.89 15.70 6.33
C THR A 111 -6.83 16.25 7.40
N THR A 112 -8.10 16.51 7.07
CA THR A 112 -9.08 17.05 8.03
C THR A 112 -9.33 16.09 9.20
N ASN A 113 -9.45 14.80 8.93
CA ASN A 113 -9.68 13.79 9.97
C ASN A 113 -8.39 13.25 10.60
N SER A 114 -7.23 13.77 10.19
CA SER A 114 -5.92 13.36 10.68
C SER A 114 -5.73 11.84 10.70
N CYS A 115 -6.07 11.14 9.60
CA CYS A 115 -5.94 9.67 9.52
C CYS A 115 -4.46 9.26 9.63
N GLN A 116 -4.00 9.04 10.86
CA GLN A 116 -2.60 8.87 11.20
C GLN A 116 -2.41 7.78 12.26
N TYR A 117 -1.20 7.24 12.35
CA TYR A 117 -0.86 6.23 13.36
C TYR A 117 -1.12 6.71 14.80
N THR A 118 -0.88 8.00 15.03
CA THR A 118 -1.03 8.66 16.33
C THR A 118 -2.49 9.03 16.66
N SER A 119 -3.38 9.08 15.67
CA SER A 119 -4.80 9.40 15.90
C SER A 119 -5.61 8.20 16.40
N CYS A 120 -5.05 6.99 16.32
CA CYS A 120 -5.68 5.74 16.74
C CYS A 120 -5.53 5.49 18.25
N SER A 121 -6.06 6.40 19.07
CA SER A 121 -5.95 6.36 20.54
C SER A 121 -6.71 5.20 21.20
N SER A 122 -7.64 4.56 20.48
CA SER A 122 -8.36 3.37 20.94
C SER A 122 -7.51 2.10 20.93
N CYS A 123 -6.36 2.11 20.25
CA CYS A 123 -5.45 0.96 20.15
C CYS A 123 -4.29 1.07 21.16
N SER A 124 -3.82 -0.07 21.67
CA SER A 124 -2.57 -0.11 22.44
C SER A 124 -1.39 0.41 21.62
N SER A 125 -0.39 0.99 22.29
CA SER A 125 0.81 1.52 21.63
C SER A 125 1.60 0.43 20.88
N THR A 126 1.48 -0.82 21.32
CA THR A 126 2.17 -1.99 20.75
C THR A 126 1.29 -2.85 19.84
N ASP A 127 0.03 -2.45 19.61
CA ASP A 127 -0.90 -3.21 18.78
C ASP A 127 -0.94 -2.62 17.37
N ASP A 128 0.06 -3.01 16.58
CA ASP A 128 0.27 -2.45 15.24
C ASP A 128 -0.83 -2.87 14.26
N GLU A 129 -1.43 -4.05 14.47
CA GLU A 129 -2.57 -4.53 13.68
C GLU A 129 -3.82 -3.68 13.95
N CYS A 130 -4.15 -3.41 15.22
CA CYS A 130 -5.26 -2.52 15.58
C CYS A 130 -5.07 -1.14 14.98
N LYS A 131 -3.86 -0.57 15.10
CA LYS A 131 -3.57 0.76 14.53
C LYS A 131 -3.67 0.76 13.02
N GLY A 132 -3.19 -0.29 12.36
CA GLY A 132 -3.30 -0.43 10.91
C GLY A 132 -4.77 -0.48 10.46
N LYS A 133 -5.61 -1.26 11.15
CA LYS A 133 -7.05 -1.33 10.91
C LYS A 133 -7.74 0.02 11.14
N CYS A 134 -7.42 0.71 12.23
CA CYS A 134 -7.98 2.02 12.54
C CYS A 134 -7.67 3.05 11.43
N ILE A 135 -6.44 3.07 10.91
CA ILE A 135 -6.09 3.96 9.79
C ILE A 135 -6.85 3.55 8.53
N LEU A 136 -6.91 2.25 8.22
CA LEU A 136 -7.66 1.75 7.07
C LEU A 136 -9.14 2.18 7.14
N ASP A 137 -9.78 2.11 8.30
CA ASP A 137 -11.15 2.57 8.50
C ASP A 137 -11.32 4.06 8.25
N CYS A 138 -10.39 4.88 8.76
CA CYS A 138 -10.41 6.32 8.53
C CYS A 138 -10.28 6.65 7.03
N LEU A 139 -9.35 5.98 6.34
CA LEU A 139 -9.12 6.16 4.91
C LEU A 139 -10.32 5.70 4.08
N CYS A 140 -10.93 4.56 4.41
CA CYS A 140 -12.14 4.09 3.74
C CYS A 140 -13.35 4.98 4.01
N GLY A 141 -13.49 5.52 5.22
CA GLY A 141 -14.49 6.53 5.54
C GLY A 141 -14.35 7.77 4.65
N CYS A 142 -13.11 8.20 4.38
CA CYS A 142 -12.82 9.28 3.43
C CYS A 142 -13.07 8.91 1.96
N TYR A 143 -12.83 7.66 1.58
CA TYR A 143 -13.17 7.12 0.27
C TYR A 143 -14.68 7.03 0.04
N GLY A 144 -15.47 6.94 1.13
CA GLY A 144 -16.93 6.86 1.11
C GLY A 144 -17.48 5.46 1.34
N ILE A 145 -16.64 4.49 1.76
CA ILE A 145 -17.04 3.15 2.15
C ILE A 145 -16.89 3.03 3.68
N LYS A 146 -17.95 2.64 4.37
CA LYS A 146 -17.90 2.45 5.83
C LYS A 146 -17.01 1.24 6.14
N GLY A 147 -16.06 1.39 7.06
CA GLY A 147 -15.28 0.25 7.54
C GLY A 147 -16.14 -0.76 8.30
N ALA A 148 -15.74 -2.04 8.30
CA ALA A 148 -16.36 -3.06 9.15
C ALA A 148 -15.80 -3.05 10.58
N SER A 149 -16.33 -3.93 11.45
CA SER A 149 -15.88 -4.08 12.85
C SER A 149 -14.36 -4.20 12.97
N MET A 150 -13.82 -3.65 14.06
CA MET A 150 -12.41 -3.77 14.44
C MET A 150 -11.99 -5.21 14.73
N ASP A 151 -12.94 -6.11 15.01
CA ASP A 151 -12.65 -7.52 15.32
C ASP A 151 -12.25 -8.35 14.08
N ASN A 152 -12.35 -7.77 12.89
CA ASN A 152 -12.26 -8.50 11.63
C ASN A 152 -10.90 -8.41 10.92
N ILE A 153 -9.84 -8.07 11.65
CA ILE A 153 -8.48 -7.85 11.12
C ILE A 153 -8.03 -9.06 10.27
N ALA A 154 -8.22 -10.28 10.78
CA ALA A 154 -7.80 -11.50 10.08
C ALA A 154 -8.54 -11.74 8.75
N GLN A 155 -9.86 -11.46 8.69
CA GLN A 155 -10.58 -11.62 7.42
C GLN A 155 -10.19 -10.54 6.41
N ILE A 156 -9.85 -9.33 6.85
CA ILE A 156 -9.35 -8.27 5.96
C ILE A 156 -8.00 -8.68 5.37
N GLN A 157 -7.06 -9.10 6.22
CA GLN A 157 -5.75 -9.58 5.77
C GLN A 157 -5.89 -10.71 4.73
N THR A 158 -6.80 -11.65 4.99
CA THR A 158 -7.12 -12.74 4.06
C THR A 158 -7.70 -12.22 2.74
N CYS A 159 -8.61 -11.25 2.79
CA CYS A 159 -9.22 -10.64 1.60
C CYS A 159 -8.19 -9.90 0.75
N LEU A 160 -7.38 -9.03 1.35
CA LEU A 160 -6.34 -8.27 0.65
C LEU A 160 -5.34 -9.19 -0.07
N ALA A 161 -4.97 -10.29 0.58
CA ALA A 161 -4.09 -11.30 -0.01
C ALA A 161 -4.78 -12.07 -1.14
N LYS A 162 -6.01 -12.55 -0.91
CA LYS A 162 -6.78 -13.34 -1.88
C LYS A 162 -7.08 -12.55 -3.16
N ASP A 163 -7.50 -11.30 -3.00
CA ASP A 163 -7.88 -10.44 -4.13
C ASP A 163 -6.66 -9.74 -4.75
N ASN A 164 -5.48 -9.96 -4.15
CA ASN A 164 -4.18 -9.49 -4.59
C ASN A 164 -4.16 -7.97 -4.83
N CYS A 165 -4.74 -7.19 -3.92
CA CYS A 165 -4.87 -5.74 -4.09
C CYS A 165 -3.51 -5.08 -4.30
N LEU A 166 -2.50 -5.45 -3.50
CA LEU A 166 -1.14 -4.90 -3.61
C LEU A 166 -0.43 -5.32 -4.90
N GLY A 167 -0.59 -6.57 -5.33
CA GLY A 167 0.00 -7.03 -6.59
C GLY A 167 -0.59 -6.31 -7.80
N LYS A 168 -1.92 -6.11 -7.82
CA LYS A 168 -2.61 -5.32 -8.85
C LYS A 168 -2.13 -3.88 -8.87
N GLN A 169 -1.93 -3.25 -7.70
CA GLN A 169 -1.37 -1.90 -7.62
C GLN A 169 0.02 -1.82 -8.26
N ASN A 170 0.93 -2.69 -7.84
CA ASN A 170 2.31 -2.70 -8.36
C ASN A 170 2.34 -2.94 -9.87
N GLN A 171 1.50 -3.85 -10.36
CA GLN A 171 1.36 -4.11 -11.79
C GLN A 171 0.84 -2.89 -12.55
N CYS A 172 -0.18 -2.21 -12.01
CA CYS A 172 -0.74 -1.01 -12.60
C CYS A 172 0.30 0.12 -12.65
N GLU A 173 0.96 0.42 -11.53
CA GLU A 173 1.97 1.48 -11.46
C GLU A 173 3.17 1.22 -12.36
N SER A 174 3.63 -0.03 -12.47
CA SER A 174 4.77 -0.39 -13.34
C SER A 174 4.48 -0.13 -14.83
N SER A 175 3.19 -0.09 -15.21
CA SER A 175 2.74 0.20 -16.57
C SER A 175 2.46 1.69 -16.81
N CYS A 176 2.44 2.52 -15.75
CA CYS A 176 2.07 3.92 -15.83
C CYS A 176 3.21 4.85 -16.26
N ARG A 177 2.89 5.82 -17.12
CA ARG A 177 3.80 6.88 -17.59
C ARG A 177 3.47 8.28 -17.07
N THR A 178 2.25 8.49 -16.58
CA THR A 178 1.75 9.80 -16.15
C THR A 178 1.29 9.76 -14.70
N GLN A 179 1.23 10.91 -14.04
CA GLN A 179 0.73 11.02 -12.67
C GLN A 179 -0.76 10.67 -12.58
N ASN A 180 -1.58 11.07 -13.56
CA ASN A 180 -3.00 10.72 -13.57
C ASN A 180 -3.22 9.20 -13.66
N CYS A 181 -2.37 8.48 -14.40
CA CYS A 181 -2.40 7.02 -14.43
C CYS A 181 -2.10 6.43 -13.05
N LYS A 182 -1.05 6.94 -12.37
CA LYS A 182 -0.71 6.50 -11.01
C LYS A 182 -1.82 6.79 -10.00
N ILE A 183 -2.48 7.95 -10.12
CA ILE A 183 -3.65 8.30 -9.30
C ILE A 183 -4.79 7.31 -9.57
N SER A 184 -5.06 6.95 -10.82
CA SER A 184 -6.07 5.96 -11.17
C SER A 184 -5.77 4.59 -10.52
N CYS A 185 -4.54 4.09 -10.65
CA CYS A 185 -4.11 2.86 -9.95
C CYS A 185 -4.35 2.97 -8.44
N TYR A 186 -3.94 4.08 -7.83
CA TYR A 186 -4.16 4.34 -6.42
C TYR A 186 -5.65 4.28 -6.03
N MET A 187 -6.53 4.89 -6.83
CA MET A 187 -7.97 4.87 -6.58
C MET A 187 -8.57 3.46 -6.72
N ASP A 188 -8.07 2.65 -7.65
CA ASP A 188 -8.43 1.22 -7.77
C ASP A 188 -7.94 0.41 -6.58
N PHE A 189 -6.73 0.68 -6.09
CA PHE A 189 -6.19 0.05 -4.89
C PHE A 189 -7.02 0.39 -3.64
N MET A 190 -7.42 1.65 -3.49
CA MET A 190 -8.30 2.10 -2.41
C MET A 190 -9.64 1.40 -2.47
N LYS A 191 -10.23 1.28 -3.66
CA LYS A 191 -11.47 0.52 -3.87
C LYS A 191 -11.33 -0.92 -3.39
N CYS A 192 -10.31 -1.63 -3.86
CA CYS A 192 -10.04 -3.03 -3.49
C CYS A 192 -9.89 -3.19 -1.96
N SER A 193 -9.10 -2.30 -1.35
CA SER A 193 -8.82 -2.34 0.09
C SER A 193 -10.07 -2.05 0.92
N CYS A 194 -10.88 -1.08 0.50
CA CYS A 194 -12.08 -0.69 1.23
C CYS A 194 -13.25 -1.63 1.00
N GLU A 195 -13.39 -2.24 -0.17
CA GLU A 195 -14.33 -3.34 -0.40
C GLU A 195 -13.98 -4.54 0.48
N CYS A 196 -12.69 -4.89 0.62
CA CYS A 196 -12.26 -5.91 1.57
C CYS A 196 -12.56 -5.54 3.03
N ASN A 197 -12.43 -4.26 3.37
CA ASN A 197 -12.74 -3.74 4.71
C ASN A 197 -14.25 -3.74 4.99
N ASP A 198 -15.12 -3.51 4.00
CA ASP A 198 -16.59 -3.50 4.15
C ASP A 198 -17.22 -4.90 4.05
N ALA A 199 -16.71 -5.76 3.15
CA ALA A 199 -17.30 -7.06 2.80
C ALA A 199 -17.44 -8.04 3.97
N ILE A 200 -16.83 -7.76 5.12
CA ILE A 200 -16.94 -8.59 6.33
C ILE A 200 -18.18 -8.22 7.15
N SER A 201 -18.71 -7.01 6.99
CA SER A 201 -19.99 -6.59 7.57
C SER A 201 -21.18 -7.38 6.98
N MET A 202 -21.09 -7.82 5.71
CA MET A 202 -22.18 -8.52 5.00
C MET A 202 -22.03 -10.05 4.93
N ARG A 203 -20.93 -10.63 5.46
CA ARG A 203 -20.62 -12.07 5.30
C ARG A 203 -21.13 -13.08 6.34
N PRO A 204 -21.94 -12.78 7.38
CA PRO A 204 -22.53 -13.85 8.18
C PRO A 204 -23.87 -14.40 7.66
N ALA A 205 -24.52 -13.83 6.63
CA ALA A 205 -25.88 -14.25 6.28
C ALA A 205 -26.01 -15.21 5.08
N LEU A 206 -25.23 -15.05 4.01
CA LEU A 206 -25.47 -15.82 2.78
C LEU A 206 -25.03 -17.29 2.86
N GLY A 207 -24.00 -17.62 3.66
CA GLY A 207 -23.55 -19.01 3.83
C GLY A 207 -24.57 -19.89 4.56
N LEU A 208 -25.21 -19.34 5.59
CA LEU A 208 -26.27 -20.03 6.35
C LEU A 208 -27.58 -20.07 5.58
N SER A 209 -27.98 -19.00 4.89
CA SER A 209 -29.21 -18.99 4.09
C SER A 209 -29.14 -19.93 2.88
N VAL A 210 -28.00 -20.01 2.18
CA VAL A 210 -27.83 -20.93 1.05
C VAL A 210 -27.75 -22.39 1.52
N ALA A 211 -27.09 -22.66 2.66
CA ALA A 211 -27.05 -24.01 3.24
C ALA A 211 -28.43 -24.48 3.72
N LEU A 212 -29.21 -23.60 4.35
CA LEU A 212 -30.58 -23.91 4.78
C LEU A 212 -31.52 -24.12 3.59
N LEU A 213 -31.41 -23.31 2.54
CA LEU A 213 -32.17 -23.51 1.30
C LEU A 213 -31.81 -24.82 0.60
N ALA A 214 -30.52 -25.18 0.55
CA ALA A 214 -30.08 -26.45 -0.02
C ALA A 214 -30.62 -27.64 0.78
N LEU A 215 -30.56 -27.61 2.12
CA LEU A 215 -31.13 -28.64 2.99
C LEU A 215 -32.64 -28.81 2.80
N TRP A 216 -33.39 -27.71 2.64
CA TRP A 216 -34.83 -27.76 2.36
C TRP A 216 -35.15 -28.38 1.00
N VAL A 217 -34.39 -28.03 -0.04
CA VAL A 217 -34.55 -28.62 -1.38
C VAL A 217 -34.26 -30.12 -1.35
N PHE A 218 -33.18 -30.56 -0.69
CA PHE A 218 -32.87 -31.99 -0.57
C PHE A 218 -33.95 -32.77 0.18
N GLN A 219 -34.48 -32.23 1.28
CA GLN A 219 -35.56 -32.87 2.03
C GLN A 219 -36.88 -32.92 1.25
N ALA A 220 -37.20 -31.89 0.46
CA ALA A 220 -38.40 -31.86 -0.39
C ALA A 220 -38.32 -32.83 -1.57
N THR A 221 -37.11 -33.13 -2.07
CA THR A 221 -36.91 -34.09 -3.17
C THR A 221 -36.81 -35.56 -2.75
N ALA A 222 -36.46 -35.83 -1.48
CA ALA A 222 -36.31 -37.19 -0.96
C ALA A 222 -37.61 -37.79 -0.40
N GLY A 223 -38.69 -37.01 -0.33
CA GLY A 223 -40.00 -37.41 0.22
C GLY A 223 -41.06 -37.77 -0.83
N LYS A 224 -40.68 -38.13 -2.06
CA LYS A 224 -41.60 -38.62 -3.11
C LYS A 224 -41.18 -40.00 -3.59
#